data_AF-A0A9X2G8T3-F1
#
_entry.id   AF-A0A9X2G8T3-F1
#
_cell.length_a   1.000
_cell.length_b   1.000
_cell.length_c   1.000
_cell.angle_alpha   90.00
_cell.angle_beta   90.00
_cell.angle_gamma   90.00
#
_symmetry.space_group_name_H-M   'P 1'
#
loop_
_entity.id
_entity.type
_entity.pdbx_description
1 polymer ?
#
loop_
_entity_poly.entity_id
_entity_poly.type
_entity_poly.pdbx_seq_one_letter_code
_entity_poly.pdbx_strand_id
1 'polypeptide(L)'
;MPKPEHPRTPDVEISASATAEELRFHERPEVSVDAEAEPGGECAWGSDRTNLPDQVEPNVTYRDIRIDFRVAAALTDPTEADAEADADGEQATDPERATDPEQVTDPEQVTRPGEEPPSP
;
A
#
# COMPACT_ATOMS: atom_id res chain seq x y z
N MET A 1 7.58 -8.04 -3.75
CA MET A 1 7.02 -6.95 -2.94
C MET A 1 8.20 -6.34 -2.20
N PRO A 2 8.32 -5.01 -2.11
CA PRO A 2 9.35 -4.42 -1.27
C PRO A 2 9.18 -4.92 0.17
N LYS A 3 10.29 -5.10 0.87
CA LYS A 3 10.29 -5.49 2.28
C LYS A 3 9.47 -4.46 3.06
N PRO A 4 8.42 -4.86 3.77
CA PRO A 4 7.62 -3.93 4.56
C PRO A 4 8.50 -3.23 5.58
N GLU A 5 8.24 -1.95 5.78
CA GLU A 5 8.84 -1.17 6.85
C GLU A 5 8.41 -1.82 8.17
N HIS A 6 9.37 -2.43 8.86
CA HIS A 6 9.09 -3.09 10.13
C HIS A 6 9.02 -2.04 11.24
N PRO A 7 8.11 -2.19 12.21
CA PRO A 7 8.23 -1.44 13.46
C PRO A 7 9.64 -1.68 14.02
N ARG A 8 10.33 -0.62 14.43
CA ARG A 8 11.75 -0.69 14.82
C ARG A 8 11.97 -1.55 16.08
N THR A 9 10.93 -1.71 16.89
CA THR A 9 10.90 -2.50 18.12
C THR A 9 9.55 -3.22 18.21
N PRO A 10 9.39 -4.38 17.55
CA PRO A 10 8.17 -5.17 17.66
C PRO A 10 8.07 -5.84 19.03
N ASP A 11 6.86 -5.87 19.60
CA ASP A 11 6.55 -6.68 20.79
C ASP A 11 6.47 -8.16 20.44
N VAL A 12 5.89 -8.45 19.26
CA VAL A 12 5.74 -9.80 18.73
C VAL A 12 6.19 -9.83 17.29
N GLU A 13 6.95 -10.87 16.95
CA GLU A 13 7.40 -11.15 15.60
C GLU A 13 7.29 -12.65 15.29
N ILE A 14 6.75 -12.97 14.13
CA ILE A 14 6.66 -14.34 13.60
C ILE A 14 7.32 -14.36 12.22
N SER A 15 8.22 -15.32 12.03
CA SER A 15 8.91 -15.54 10.76
C SER A 15 8.73 -16.96 10.25
N ALA A 16 8.61 -17.12 8.94
CA ALA A 16 8.60 -18.42 8.27
C ALA A 16 9.50 -18.40 7.04
N SER A 17 10.19 -19.50 6.75
CA SER A 17 11.04 -19.65 5.58
C SER A 17 10.73 -20.94 4.83
N ALA A 18 10.65 -20.85 3.50
CA ALA A 18 10.47 -22.01 2.63
C ALA A 18 11.51 -21.98 1.49
N THR A 19 12.05 -23.15 1.16
CA THR A 19 13.02 -23.34 0.07
C THR A 19 12.62 -24.49 -0.82
N ALA A 20 12.87 -24.39 -2.12
CA ALA A 20 12.65 -25.47 -3.08
C ALA A 20 13.67 -25.41 -4.22
N GLU A 21 14.17 -26.57 -4.65
CA GLU A 21 15.03 -26.67 -5.84
C GLU A 21 14.24 -26.44 -7.13
N GLU A 22 13.00 -26.93 -7.17
CA GLU A 22 12.08 -26.80 -8.30
C GLU A 22 10.64 -26.65 -7.82
N LEU A 23 9.87 -25.72 -8.40
CA LEU A 23 8.45 -25.55 -8.13
C LEU A 23 7.70 -25.17 -9.40
N ARG A 24 6.54 -25.78 -9.60
CA ARG A 24 5.61 -25.47 -10.70
C ARG A 24 4.21 -25.31 -10.17
N PHE A 25 3.61 -24.17 -10.47
CA PHE A 25 2.21 -23.90 -10.15
C PHE A 25 1.34 -24.33 -11.33
N HIS A 26 0.32 -25.15 -11.10
CA HIS A 26 -0.63 -25.53 -12.16
C HIS A 26 -1.64 -24.42 -12.44
N GLU A 27 -1.97 -23.63 -11.42
CA GLU A 27 -2.84 -22.46 -11.47
C GLU A 27 -2.20 -21.34 -10.65
N ARG A 28 -2.54 -20.08 -10.96
CA ARG A 28 -2.06 -18.93 -10.20
C ARG A 28 -2.71 -18.96 -8.80
N PRO A 29 -1.93 -18.98 -7.71
CA PRO A 29 -2.47 -18.95 -6.36
C PRO A 29 -3.07 -17.58 -6.04
N GLU A 30 -4.19 -17.58 -5.33
CA GLU A 30 -4.78 -16.42 -4.69
C GLU A 30 -4.29 -16.37 -3.24
N VAL A 31 -3.59 -15.31 -2.85
CA VAL A 31 -2.97 -15.19 -1.53
C VAL A 31 -3.36 -13.85 -0.91
N SER A 32 -3.90 -13.89 0.30
CA SER A 32 -4.15 -12.73 1.17
C SER A 32 -3.47 -12.96 2.51
N VAL A 33 -3.08 -11.87 3.17
CA VAL A 33 -2.59 -11.88 4.55
C VAL A 33 -3.28 -10.77 5.29
N ASP A 34 -3.90 -11.14 6.40
CA ASP A 34 -4.63 -10.25 7.29
C ASP A 34 -3.88 -10.26 8.63
N ALA A 35 -3.43 -9.09 9.06
CA ALA A 35 -2.65 -8.92 10.28
C ALA A 35 -3.03 -7.59 10.93
N GLU A 36 -3.37 -7.65 12.22
CA GLU A 36 -3.90 -6.53 13.00
C GLU A 36 -3.25 -6.53 14.40
N ALA A 37 -3.06 -5.35 14.98
CA ALA A 37 -2.56 -5.16 16.33
C ALA A 37 -3.69 -4.62 17.22
N GLU A 38 -4.25 -5.49 18.07
CA GLU A 38 -5.35 -5.16 18.98
C GLU A 38 -4.85 -5.06 20.44
N PRO A 39 -5.28 -4.07 21.25
CA PRO A 39 -6.40 -3.14 21.04
C PRO A 39 -6.06 -1.87 20.21
N GLY A 40 -4.83 -1.77 19.72
CA GLY A 40 -4.34 -0.66 18.90
C GLY A 40 -2.82 -0.73 18.80
N GLY A 41 -2.27 -0.37 17.63
CA GLY A 41 -0.83 -0.45 17.41
C GLY A 41 -0.42 -0.50 15.94
N GLU A 42 0.88 -0.65 15.72
CA GLU A 42 1.46 -0.79 14.40
C GLU A 42 1.58 -2.27 14.04
N CYS A 43 1.12 -2.66 12.85
CA CYS A 43 1.33 -3.99 12.30
C CYS A 43 1.95 -3.89 10.90
N ALA A 44 2.98 -4.70 10.64
CA ALA A 44 3.62 -4.80 9.34
C ALA A 44 3.88 -6.26 8.98
N TRP A 45 3.63 -6.61 7.73
CA TRP A 45 3.87 -7.95 7.22
C TRP A 45 4.41 -7.91 5.80
N GLY A 46 5.12 -8.95 5.40
CA GLY A 46 5.59 -9.07 4.02
C GLY A 46 6.52 -10.24 3.79
N SER A 47 6.93 -10.36 2.53
CA SER A 47 7.72 -11.48 2.06
C SER A 47 8.86 -11.01 1.16
N ASP A 48 10.04 -11.55 1.41
CA ASP A 48 11.17 -11.52 0.50
C ASP A 48 11.17 -12.81 -0.33
N ARG A 49 11.37 -12.67 -1.65
CA ARG A 49 11.33 -13.78 -2.60
C ARG A 49 12.57 -13.74 -3.48
N THR A 50 13.28 -14.85 -3.52
CA THR A 50 14.38 -15.08 -4.45
C THR A 50 13.93 -16.04 -5.55
N ASN A 51 14.20 -15.69 -6.81
CA ASN A 51 13.86 -16.47 -8.01
C ASN A 51 12.36 -16.82 -8.17
N LEU A 52 11.49 -16.06 -7.51
CA LEU A 52 10.05 -16.21 -7.61
C LEU A 52 9.40 -14.82 -7.68
N PRO A 53 8.65 -14.50 -8.77
CA PRO A 53 7.98 -13.22 -8.89
C PRO A 53 6.82 -13.10 -7.88
N ASP A 54 6.31 -11.88 -7.70
CA ASP A 54 5.12 -11.63 -6.89
C ASP A 54 3.90 -12.36 -7.46
N GLN A 55 3.71 -12.26 -8.78
CA GLN A 55 2.70 -12.99 -9.52
C GLN A 55 3.35 -14.10 -10.34
N VAL A 56 3.08 -15.34 -9.99
CA VAL A 56 3.58 -16.51 -10.72
C VAL A 56 2.72 -16.79 -11.96
N GLU A 57 3.35 -17.41 -12.94
CA GLU A 57 2.72 -17.86 -14.16
C GLU A 57 2.37 -19.35 -14.08
N PRO A 58 1.16 -19.74 -14.50
CA PRO A 58 0.80 -21.16 -14.58
C PRO A 58 1.75 -21.93 -15.50
N ASN A 59 2.11 -23.12 -15.07
CA ASN A 59 2.92 -24.09 -15.80
C ASN A 59 4.38 -23.69 -16.07
N VAL A 60 4.87 -22.61 -15.48
CA VAL A 60 6.29 -22.26 -15.46
C VAL A 60 6.98 -22.98 -14.30
N THR A 61 8.15 -23.54 -14.59
CA THR A 61 9.02 -24.16 -13.59
C THR A 61 10.04 -23.16 -13.10
N TYR A 62 9.96 -22.81 -11.82
CA TYR A 62 10.91 -21.96 -11.13
C TYR A 62 11.96 -22.83 -10.42
N ARG A 63 13.18 -22.32 -10.26
CA ARG A 63 14.32 -23.04 -9.68
C ARG A 63 15.02 -22.22 -8.61
N ASP A 64 15.64 -22.91 -7.67
CA ASP A 64 16.46 -22.31 -6.60
C ASP A 64 15.69 -21.22 -5.84
N ILE A 65 14.51 -21.61 -5.34
CA ILE A 65 13.52 -20.71 -4.77
C ILE A 65 13.76 -20.58 -3.27
N ARG A 66 13.65 -19.34 -2.79
CA ARG A 66 13.59 -19.02 -1.36
C ARG A 66 12.51 -17.99 -1.11
N ILE A 67 11.71 -18.23 -0.09
CA ILE A 67 10.67 -17.33 0.38
C ILE A 67 10.89 -17.16 1.87
N ASP A 68 11.13 -15.93 2.30
CA ASP A 68 11.16 -15.55 3.71
C ASP A 68 9.94 -14.65 3.97
N PHE A 69 9.12 -15.02 4.93
CA PHE A 69 7.94 -14.27 5.36
C PHE A 69 8.14 -13.77 6.79
N ARG A 70 7.69 -12.54 7.05
CA ARG A 70 7.74 -11.92 8.37
C ARG A 70 6.48 -11.13 8.62
N VAL A 71 5.94 -11.25 9.83
CA VAL A 71 4.90 -10.40 10.38
C VAL A 71 5.35 -9.94 11.76
N ALA A 72 5.14 -8.65 12.03
CA ALA A 72 5.54 -8.02 13.27
C ALA A 72 4.48 -7.02 13.71
N ALA A 73 4.25 -6.95 15.03
CA ALA A 73 3.32 -6.02 15.63
C ALA A 73 3.94 -5.37 16.87
N ALA A 74 3.57 -4.11 17.10
CA ALA A 74 3.84 -3.37 18.31
C ALA A 74 2.53 -2.74 18.79
N LEU A 75 2.25 -2.81 20.09
CA LEU A 75 1.09 -2.14 20.68
C LEU A 75 1.43 -0.70 21.02
N THR A 76 0.48 0.21 20.83
CA THR A 76 0.60 1.58 21.35
C THR A 76 0.31 1.56 22.84
N ASP A 77 1.15 2.21 23.64
CA ASP A 77 0.88 2.38 25.06
C ASP A 77 -0.49 3.08 25.25
N PRO A 78 -1.37 2.58 26.13
CA PRO A 78 -2.70 3.12 26.30
C PRO A 78 -2.72 4.57 26.84
N THR A 79 -1.58 5.13 27.23
CA THR A 79 -1.45 6.56 27.62
C THR A 79 -1.33 7.50 26.42
N GLU A 80 -0.96 7.01 25.23
CA GLU A 80 -0.82 7.84 24.03
C GLU A 80 -2.07 7.78 23.12
N ALA A 81 -2.88 6.72 23.21
CA ALA A 81 -4.10 6.55 22.41
C ALA A 81 -5.21 7.58 22.73
N ASP A 82 -5.17 8.23 23.89
CA ASP A 82 -6.17 9.21 24.33
C ASP A 82 -5.94 10.63 23.75
N ALA A 83 -4.80 10.89 23.09
CA ALA A 83 -4.44 12.23 22.59
C ALA A 83 -4.92 12.51 21.15
N GLU A 84 -5.37 11.49 20.42
CA GLU A 84 -5.64 11.56 18.98
C GLU A 84 -7.14 11.49 18.62
N ALA A 85 -8.02 11.30 19.62
CA ALA A 85 -9.47 11.21 19.42
C ALA A 85 -10.21 12.57 19.40
N ASP A 86 -9.53 13.68 19.69
CA ASP A 86 -10.12 15.03 19.81
C ASP A 86 -9.86 15.96 18.61
N ALA A 87 -9.39 15.45 17.46
CA ALA A 87 -9.00 16.30 16.33
C ALA A 87 -9.36 15.79 14.94
N ASP A 88 -10.55 15.21 14.73
CA ASP A 88 -11.20 15.26 13.40
C ASP A 88 -12.70 14.91 13.51
N GLY A 89 -13.53 15.93 13.74
CA GLY A 89 -14.96 15.72 14.00
C GLY A 89 -15.85 16.91 13.66
N GLU A 90 -15.36 17.87 12.88
CA GLU A 90 -16.19 18.94 12.31
C GLU A 90 -15.68 19.23 10.90
N GLN A 91 -16.26 18.59 9.87
CA GLN A 91 -16.91 19.28 8.74
C GLN A 91 -17.85 18.31 8.01
N ALA A 92 -19.15 18.57 8.20
CA ALA A 92 -20.21 18.02 7.40
C ALA A 92 -20.12 18.54 5.96
N THR A 93 -20.19 17.65 4.97
CA THR A 93 -20.77 17.97 3.66
C THR A 93 -21.79 16.90 3.29
N ASP A 94 -23.04 17.33 3.39
CA ASP A 94 -24.31 16.74 2.97
C ASP A 94 -24.26 15.99 1.61
N PRO A 95 -24.74 14.73 1.53
CA PRO A 95 -24.76 13.96 0.29
C PRO A 95 -26.17 13.89 -0.34
N GLU A 96 -26.88 14.99 -0.56
CA GLU A 96 -28.09 14.97 -1.40
C GLU A 96 -28.16 16.12 -2.41
N ARG A 97 -27.49 15.95 -3.57
CA ARG A 97 -28.08 16.44 -4.84
C ARG A 97 -27.68 15.58 -6.03
N ALA A 98 -28.61 14.71 -6.39
CA ALA A 98 -28.62 13.91 -7.60
C ALA A 98 -28.81 14.75 -8.89
N THR A 99 -28.55 14.08 -10.02
CA THR A 99 -29.05 14.28 -11.41
C THR A 99 -28.33 15.28 -12.34
N ASP A 100 -27.49 14.73 -13.24
CA ASP A 100 -27.64 14.63 -14.73
C ASP A 100 -27.94 15.90 -15.57
N PRO A 101 -27.75 15.89 -16.92
CA PRO A 101 -26.55 15.93 -17.75
C PRO A 101 -26.58 17.15 -18.74
N GLU A 102 -25.74 17.15 -19.79
CA GLU A 102 -25.74 18.04 -20.97
C GLU A 102 -25.01 19.40 -20.83
N GLN A 103 -23.82 19.58 -21.44
CA GLN A 103 -23.52 19.95 -22.85
C GLN A 103 -23.32 21.47 -23.05
N VAL A 104 -22.68 21.81 -24.18
CA VAL A 104 -22.41 23.14 -24.78
C VAL A 104 -20.98 23.66 -24.48
N THR A 105 -19.95 23.26 -25.26
CA THR A 105 -19.41 23.90 -26.49
C THR A 105 -19.14 25.39 -26.29
N ASP A 106 -17.95 25.96 -26.54
CA ASP A 106 -17.20 26.03 -27.80
C ASP A 106 -15.83 26.74 -27.56
N PRO A 107 -14.81 26.59 -28.44
CA PRO A 107 -13.43 27.00 -28.24
C PRO A 107 -13.09 28.40 -28.80
N GLU A 108 -11.81 28.77 -28.66
CA GLU A 108 -11.14 30.00 -29.12
C GLU A 108 -11.41 31.27 -28.30
N GLN A 109 -10.34 31.97 -27.91
CA GLN A 109 -9.98 33.28 -28.48
C GLN A 109 -8.62 33.77 -27.95
N VAL A 110 -7.65 33.73 -28.86
CA VAL A 110 -6.73 34.83 -29.22
C VAL A 110 -5.57 35.22 -28.28
N THR A 111 -4.39 35.15 -28.90
CA THR A 111 -3.04 35.58 -28.51
C THR A 111 -2.83 37.10 -28.53
N ARG A 112 -1.71 37.54 -27.89
CA ARG A 112 -0.67 38.55 -28.29
C ARG A 112 -0.26 39.50 -27.12
N PRO A 113 0.84 40.29 -27.19
CA PRO A 113 2.25 39.86 -27.20
C PRO A 113 3.19 40.75 -26.32
N GLY A 114 4.37 40.23 -25.95
CA GLY A 114 5.63 41.00 -25.81
C GLY A 114 5.85 41.95 -24.61
N GLU A 115 6.81 41.62 -23.74
CA GLU A 115 7.71 42.61 -23.12
C GLU A 115 9.06 41.95 -22.77
N GLU A 116 10.14 42.64 -23.12
CA GLU A 116 11.57 42.26 -23.19
C GLU A 116 12.26 42.35 -21.81
N PRO A 117 13.38 41.65 -21.54
CA PRO A 117 14.04 41.70 -20.21
C PRO A 117 14.97 42.92 -20.06
N PRO A 118 15.23 43.44 -18.83
CA PRO A 118 16.20 44.51 -18.65
C PRO A 118 17.63 43.98 -18.42
N SER A 119 18.58 44.57 -19.14
CA SER A 119 20.00 44.75 -18.78
C SER A 119 20.18 46.22 -18.31
N PRO A 120 21.16 46.59 -17.48
CA PRO A 120 22.61 46.44 -17.74
C PRO A 120 23.45 45.81 -16.62
#